data_AF-A0A661E016-F1
#
_entry.id   AF-A0A661E016-F1
#
_cell.length_a   1.000
_cell.length_b   1.000
_cell.length_c   1.000
_cell.angle_alpha   90.00
_cell.angle_beta   90.00
_cell.angle_gamma   90.00
#
_symmetry.space_group_name_H-M   'P 1'
#
loop_
_entity.id
_entity.type
_entity.pdbx_description
1 polymer ?
#
loop_
_entity_poly.entity_id
_entity_poly.type
_entity_poly.pdbx_seq_one_letter_code
_entity_poly.pdbx_strand_id
1 'polypeptide(L)'
;MGLIDLRSTKKFSQGHVKGSCSIHVDRLASSMFELPANHHPVALLGEAIELEQGQQFLESKGYQIKECILANESLWQQVAEHNLLQEGYHSVQLWQANPLLSEVIAQVEQSVAGRAAIDLACGAGRDSVYLAGRGWDVTAIDNKQDTLERCQRLAKSSQVSLSTLLMDLETKVNPLSDLSADLVLIMRYLHRPLFPAIKDLIKPGGAIIYST
;
A
#
# COMPACT_ATOMS: atom_id res chain seq x y z
N MET A 1 -16.90 -1.20 -0.40
CA MET A 1 -16.66 0.05 0.35
C MET A 1 -15.79 -0.29 1.53
N GLY A 2 -14.68 0.42 1.73
CA GLY A 2 -13.84 0.24 2.91
C GLY A 2 -14.39 0.98 4.12
N LEU A 3 -14.23 0.42 5.33
CA LEU A 3 -14.56 1.08 6.59
C LEU A 3 -13.26 1.50 7.29
N ILE A 4 -13.06 2.79 7.53
CA ILE A 4 -11.91 3.33 8.24
C ILE A 4 -12.33 3.67 9.67
N ASP A 5 -11.75 2.99 10.65
CA ASP A 5 -11.89 3.29 12.06
C ASP A 5 -10.86 4.35 12.46
N LEU A 6 -11.35 5.54 12.76
CA LEU A 6 -10.58 6.73 13.11
C LEU A 6 -10.23 6.80 14.60
N ARG A 7 -10.75 5.87 15.42
CA ARG A 7 -10.50 5.84 16.85
C ARG A 7 -9.07 5.43 17.15
N SER A 8 -8.63 5.72 18.38
CA SER A 8 -7.31 5.29 18.84
C SER A 8 -7.09 3.78 18.68
N THR A 9 -5.86 3.36 18.39
CA THR A 9 -5.50 1.94 18.30
C THR A 9 -5.85 1.16 19.58
N LYS A 10 -5.83 1.82 20.75
CA LYS A 10 -6.28 1.22 22.01
C LYS A 10 -7.77 0.85 21.95
N LYS A 11 -8.65 1.79 21.59
CA LYS A 11 -10.10 1.56 21.43
C LYS A 11 -10.37 0.49 20.37
N PHE A 12 -9.67 0.56 19.23
CA PHE A 12 -9.76 -0.46 18.18
C PHE A 12 -9.44 -1.86 18.71
N SER A 13 -8.33 -1.98 19.46
CA SER A 13 -7.88 -3.28 19.99
C SER A 13 -8.81 -3.89 21.04
N GLN A 14 -9.59 -3.05 21.73
CA GLN A 14 -10.58 -3.48 22.73
C GLN A 14 -11.91 -3.90 22.10
N GLY A 15 -12.14 -3.55 20.83
CA GLY A 15 -13.39 -3.85 20.13
C GLY A 15 -13.53 -2.99 18.87
N HIS A 16 -13.62 -3.63 17.71
CA HIS A 16 -13.83 -3.00 16.42
C HIS A 16 -14.79 -3.80 15.56
N VAL A 17 -15.29 -3.16 14.50
CA VAL A 17 -16.11 -3.82 13.49
C VAL A 17 -15.20 -4.70 12.64
N LYS A 18 -15.49 -5.99 12.56
CA LYS A 18 -14.80 -6.95 11.69
C LYS A 18 -14.75 -6.42 10.27
N GLY A 19 -13.56 -6.41 9.68
CA GLY A 19 -13.36 -5.85 8.34
C GLY A 19 -13.08 -4.34 8.28
N SER A 20 -12.89 -3.67 9.43
CA SER A 20 -12.46 -2.27 9.48
C SER A 20 -10.94 -2.10 9.43
N CYS A 21 -10.50 -0.96 8.92
CA CYS A 21 -9.11 -0.54 8.81
C CYS A 21 -8.81 0.50 9.89
N SER A 22 -7.85 0.27 10.77
CA SER A 22 -7.49 1.18 11.85
C SER A 22 -6.52 2.25 11.36
N ILE A 23 -6.99 3.48 11.20
CA ILE A 23 -6.15 4.65 10.92
C ILE A 23 -6.67 5.80 11.76
N HIS A 24 -5.98 6.09 12.87
CA HIS A 24 -6.33 7.22 13.73
C HIS A 24 -6.40 8.53 12.94
N VAL A 25 -7.33 9.41 13.30
CA VAL A 25 -7.54 10.70 12.62
C VAL A 25 -6.26 11.52 12.44
N ASP A 26 -5.43 11.62 13.49
CA ASP A 26 -4.15 12.35 13.45
C ASP A 26 -3.13 11.76 12.47
N ARG A 27 -3.26 10.47 12.15
CA ARG A 27 -2.37 9.76 11.24
C ARG A 27 -2.80 9.86 9.78
N LEU A 28 -4.04 10.23 9.48
CA LEU A 28 -4.60 10.20 8.12
C LEU A 28 -3.67 10.83 7.08
N ALA A 29 -3.17 12.04 7.36
CA ALA A 29 -2.26 12.75 6.45
C ALA A 29 -0.99 11.96 6.15
N SER A 30 -0.43 11.31 7.16
CA SER A 30 0.80 10.53 7.06
C SER A 30 0.58 9.09 6.56
N SER A 31 -0.66 8.61 6.52
CA SER A 31 -1.08 7.24 6.16
C SER A 31 -1.94 7.17 4.90
N MET A 32 -1.99 8.25 4.10
CA MET A 32 -2.70 8.29 2.81
C MET A 32 -2.33 7.13 1.87
N PHE A 33 -1.09 6.63 1.97
CA PHE A 33 -0.62 5.49 1.18
C PHE A 33 -1.26 4.15 1.60
N GLU A 34 -1.89 4.06 2.76
CA GLU A 34 -2.62 2.87 3.24
C GLU A 34 -4.10 2.86 2.78
N LEU A 35 -4.61 4.00 2.34
CA LEU A 35 -5.99 4.20 1.92
C LEU A 35 -6.25 3.66 0.50
N PRO A 36 -7.51 3.32 0.14
CA PRO A 36 -7.84 2.95 -1.23
C PRO A 36 -7.65 4.16 -2.16
N ALA A 37 -7.77 3.95 -3.47
CA ALA A 37 -7.82 5.07 -4.42
C ALA A 37 -9.00 6.01 -4.08
N ASN A 38 -8.83 7.32 -4.29
CA ASN A 38 -9.78 8.34 -3.83
C ASN A 38 -11.18 8.24 -4.48
N HIS A 39 -11.30 7.64 -5.65
CA HIS A 39 -12.59 7.35 -6.28
C HIS A 39 -13.29 6.11 -5.70
N HIS A 40 -12.59 5.31 -4.87
CA HIS A 40 -13.21 4.20 -4.16
C HIS A 40 -13.95 4.74 -2.93
N PRO A 41 -15.27 4.49 -2.82
CA PRO A 41 -16.03 4.97 -1.66
C PRO A 41 -15.56 4.36 -0.35
N VAL A 42 -15.55 5.18 0.71
CA VAL A 42 -15.23 4.75 2.08
C VAL A 42 -16.29 5.22 3.07
N ALA A 43 -16.44 4.47 4.17
CA ALA A 43 -17.15 4.91 5.36
C ALA A 43 -16.16 5.16 6.49
N LEU A 44 -16.51 6.07 7.40
CA LEU A 44 -15.72 6.43 8.56
C LEU A 44 -16.44 5.98 9.83
N LEU A 45 -15.70 5.45 10.80
CA LEU A 45 -16.19 5.13 12.14
C LEU A 45 -15.33 5.86 13.15
N GLY A 46 -15.96 6.55 14.10
CA GLY A 46 -15.22 7.35 15.06
C GLY A 46 -16.11 8.05 16.08
N GLU A 47 -15.49 8.80 16.97
CA GLU A 47 -16.16 9.78 17.82
C GLU A 47 -16.48 11.05 17.03
N ALA A 48 -17.37 11.90 17.55
CA ALA A 48 -17.87 13.07 16.82
C ALA A 48 -16.75 13.96 16.25
N ILE A 49 -15.72 14.25 17.08
CA ILE A 49 -14.57 15.07 16.68
C ILE A 49 -13.71 14.36 15.63
N GLU A 50 -13.47 13.05 15.80
CA GLU A 50 -12.65 12.25 14.88
C GLU A 50 -13.33 12.18 13.50
N LEU A 51 -14.65 11.99 13.46
CA LEU A 51 -15.45 11.95 12.24
C LEU A 51 -15.45 13.30 11.51
N GLU A 52 -15.66 14.41 12.22
CA GLU A 52 -15.63 15.76 11.64
C GLU A 52 -14.29 16.04 10.96
N GLN A 53 -13.20 15.83 11.68
CA GLN A 53 -11.84 16.05 11.18
C GLN A 53 -11.48 15.10 10.03
N GLY A 54 -11.79 13.81 10.19
CA GLY A 54 -11.48 12.78 9.19
C GLY A 54 -12.24 12.98 7.89
N GLN A 55 -13.53 13.30 7.98
CA GLN A 55 -14.36 13.60 6.81
C GLN A 55 -13.84 14.83 6.08
N GLN A 56 -13.66 15.96 6.78
CA GLN A 56 -13.15 17.19 6.20
C GLN A 56 -11.80 16.97 5.49
N PHE A 57 -10.88 16.26 6.14
CA PHE A 57 -9.57 15.97 5.58
C PHE A 57 -9.67 15.11 4.31
N LEU A 58 -10.39 13.99 4.35
CA LEU A 58 -10.46 13.06 3.22
C LEU A 58 -11.20 13.64 2.02
N GLU A 59 -12.29 14.38 2.24
CA GLU A 59 -12.99 15.11 1.19
C GLU A 59 -12.09 16.15 0.52
N SER A 60 -11.23 16.85 1.29
CA SER A 60 -10.22 17.77 0.73
C SER A 60 -9.18 17.08 -0.17
N LYS A 61 -9.04 15.75 -0.06
CA LYS A 61 -8.18 14.91 -0.92
C LYS A 61 -8.95 14.19 -2.03
N GLY A 62 -10.24 14.50 -2.18
CA GLY A 62 -11.11 13.97 -3.23
C GLY A 62 -11.68 12.58 -2.94
N TYR A 63 -11.68 12.14 -1.69
CA TYR A 63 -12.38 10.90 -1.30
C TYR A 63 -13.89 11.10 -1.26
N GLN A 64 -14.62 10.05 -1.63
CA GLN A 64 -16.07 9.99 -1.46
C GLN A 64 -16.41 9.31 -0.13
N ILE A 65 -16.84 10.09 0.86
CA ILE A 65 -17.32 9.58 2.14
C ILE A 65 -18.81 9.23 1.99
N LYS A 66 -19.15 7.95 2.13
CA LYS A 66 -20.54 7.48 2.00
C LYS A 66 -21.31 7.56 3.30
N GLU A 67 -20.61 7.39 4.41
CA GLU A 67 -21.22 7.29 5.73
C GLU A 67 -20.20 7.64 6.82
N CYS A 68 -20.68 8.32 7.87
CA CYS A 68 -19.94 8.59 9.10
C CYS A 68 -20.71 7.95 10.26
N ILE A 69 -20.10 6.95 10.89
CA ILE A 69 -20.72 6.08 11.89
C ILE A 69 -20.19 6.47 13.27
N LEU A 70 -21.06 6.99 14.13
CA LEU A 70 -20.70 7.38 15.50
C LEU A 70 -20.49 6.13 16.38
N ALA A 71 -19.31 6.03 16.98
CA ALA A 71 -18.96 4.98 17.92
C ALA A 71 -19.67 5.13 19.28
N ASN A 72 -20.93 4.69 19.35
CA ASN A 72 -21.77 4.76 20.55
C ASN A 72 -22.25 3.36 21.00
N GLU A 73 -22.92 3.28 22.15
CA GLU A 73 -23.41 2.01 22.70
C GLU A 73 -24.36 1.27 21.74
N SER A 74 -25.22 2.00 21.03
CA SER A 74 -26.16 1.41 20.07
C SER A 74 -25.44 0.71 18.91
N LEU A 75 -24.38 1.33 18.37
CA LEU A 75 -23.52 0.69 17.35
C LEU A 75 -22.95 -0.62 17.89
N TRP A 76 -22.35 -0.60 19.08
CA TRP A 76 -21.68 -1.78 19.63
C TRP A 76 -22.65 -2.92 19.98
N GLN A 77 -23.87 -2.59 20.41
CA GLN A 77 -24.95 -3.57 20.57
C GLN A 77 -25.28 -4.25 19.23
N GLN A 78 -25.52 -3.47 18.16
CA GLN A 78 -25.80 -4.01 16.82
C GLN A 78 -24.63 -4.84 16.27
N VAL A 79 -23.41 -4.34 16.40
CA VAL A 79 -22.19 -5.04 15.95
C VAL A 79 -22.04 -6.39 16.67
N ALA A 80 -22.35 -6.45 17.97
CA ALA A 80 -22.35 -7.70 18.74
C ALA A 80 -23.48 -8.64 18.31
N GLU A 81 -24.71 -8.14 18.19
CA GLU A 81 -25.89 -8.91 17.73
C GLU A 81 -25.68 -9.56 16.37
N HIS A 82 -24.96 -8.88 15.47
CA HIS A 82 -24.63 -9.37 14.13
C HIS A 82 -23.34 -10.20 14.06
N ASN A 83 -22.69 -10.53 15.18
CA ASN A 83 -21.40 -11.23 15.24
C ASN A 83 -20.29 -10.55 14.41
N LEU A 84 -20.31 -9.22 14.38
CA LEU A 84 -19.32 -8.37 13.71
C LEU A 84 -18.30 -7.78 14.68
N LEU A 85 -18.43 -8.01 15.99
CA LEU A 85 -17.45 -7.52 16.97
C LEU A 85 -16.17 -8.37 16.90
N GLN A 86 -15.03 -7.69 16.80
CA GLN A 86 -13.71 -8.31 16.84
C GLN A 86 -12.80 -7.57 17.82
N GLU A 87 -11.95 -8.30 18.54
CA GLU A 87 -10.91 -7.75 19.41
C GLU A 87 -9.51 -7.94 18.80
N GLY A 88 -8.52 -7.24 19.36
CA GLY A 88 -7.13 -7.31 18.91
C GLY A 88 -6.80 -6.34 17.76
N TYR A 89 -5.62 -6.50 17.18
CA TYR A 89 -5.03 -5.52 16.26
C TYR A 89 -5.24 -5.82 14.77
N HIS A 90 -6.20 -6.68 14.44
CA HIS A 90 -6.44 -7.09 13.06
C HIS A 90 -7.13 -5.97 12.26
N SER A 91 -6.33 -5.13 11.62
CA SER A 91 -6.78 -4.09 10.69
C SER A 91 -6.75 -4.63 9.26
N VAL A 92 -7.84 -4.48 8.51
CA VAL A 92 -7.82 -4.86 7.09
C VAL A 92 -7.03 -3.87 6.25
N GLN A 93 -6.48 -4.40 5.15
CA GLN A 93 -5.87 -3.60 4.10
C GLN A 93 -6.94 -3.02 3.17
N LEU A 94 -6.91 -1.71 2.93
CA LEU A 94 -7.80 -1.05 1.95
C LEU A 94 -7.08 -0.64 0.65
N TRP A 95 -5.77 -0.43 0.70
CA TRP A 95 -4.99 -0.17 -0.51
C TRP A 95 -4.91 -1.41 -1.40
N GLN A 96 -4.73 -1.19 -2.69
CA GLN A 96 -4.51 -2.23 -3.69
C GLN A 96 -3.26 -1.92 -4.51
N ALA A 97 -2.65 -2.96 -5.05
CA ALA A 97 -1.60 -2.81 -6.05
C ALA A 97 -2.15 -2.21 -7.34
N ASN A 98 -1.25 -1.82 -8.24
CA ASN A 98 -1.58 -1.44 -9.59
C ASN A 98 -2.39 -2.57 -10.26
N PRO A 99 -3.53 -2.26 -10.92
CA PRO A 99 -4.34 -3.26 -11.61
C PRO A 99 -3.54 -4.10 -12.60
N LEU A 100 -2.63 -3.49 -13.36
CA LEU A 100 -1.78 -4.21 -14.32
C LEU A 100 -0.94 -5.29 -13.62
N LEU A 101 -0.32 -4.94 -12.48
CA LEU A 101 0.45 -5.91 -11.70
C LEU A 101 -0.43 -7.07 -11.24
N SER A 102 -1.61 -6.75 -10.67
CA SER A 102 -2.53 -7.77 -10.16
C SER A 102 -3.05 -8.70 -11.27
N GLU A 103 -3.23 -8.17 -12.48
CA GLU A 103 -3.72 -8.91 -13.64
C GLU A 103 -2.67 -9.88 -14.20
N VAL A 104 -1.42 -9.44 -14.35
CA VAL A 104 -0.41 -10.20 -15.11
C VAL A 104 0.53 -11.03 -14.23
N ILE A 105 0.59 -10.78 -12.91
CA ILE A 105 1.61 -11.39 -12.06
C ILE A 105 1.57 -12.91 -12.07
N ALA A 106 0.39 -13.53 -12.08
CA ALA A 106 0.27 -14.98 -12.09
C ALA A 106 0.88 -15.62 -13.35
N GLN A 107 0.81 -14.93 -14.50
CA GLN A 107 1.44 -15.38 -15.74
C GLN A 107 2.96 -15.21 -15.67
N VAL A 108 3.43 -14.07 -15.16
CA VAL A 108 4.88 -13.81 -14.97
C VAL A 108 5.51 -14.87 -14.06
N GLU A 109 4.81 -15.23 -12.98
CA GLU A 109 5.23 -16.25 -12.02
C GLU A 109 5.35 -17.66 -12.60
N GLN A 110 4.66 -17.94 -13.70
CA GLN A 110 4.76 -19.20 -14.45
C GLN A 110 5.88 -19.17 -15.50
N SER A 111 6.21 -17.98 -16.03
CA SER A 111 7.23 -17.83 -17.08
C SER A 111 8.64 -17.59 -16.54
N VAL A 112 8.76 -17.08 -15.31
CA VAL A 112 10.03 -16.68 -14.71
C VAL A 112 10.45 -17.71 -13.65
N ALA A 113 11.70 -18.20 -13.73
CA ALA A 113 12.21 -19.23 -12.83
C ALA A 113 12.61 -18.71 -11.44
N GLY A 114 13.15 -17.48 -11.39
CA GLY A 114 13.58 -16.83 -10.15
C GLY A 114 12.51 -15.95 -9.52
N ARG A 115 12.83 -15.40 -8.35
CA ARG A 115 11.92 -14.57 -7.53
C ARG A 115 12.55 -13.25 -7.06
N ALA A 116 13.70 -12.86 -7.61
CA ALA A 116 14.25 -11.54 -7.32
C ALA A 116 13.50 -10.47 -8.12
N ALA A 117 12.92 -9.49 -7.44
CA ALA A 117 12.20 -8.38 -8.06
C ALA A 117 12.81 -7.03 -7.67
N ILE A 118 12.83 -6.10 -8.63
CA ILE A 118 13.20 -4.70 -8.39
C ILE A 118 12.02 -3.80 -8.79
N ASP A 119 11.57 -2.97 -7.86
CA ASP A 119 10.52 -1.97 -8.08
C ASP A 119 11.17 -0.58 -8.19
N LEU A 120 11.21 -0.03 -9.40
CA LEU A 120 11.85 1.25 -9.71
C LEU A 120 10.86 2.41 -9.52
N ALA A 121 11.27 3.42 -8.75
CA ALA A 121 10.42 4.51 -8.30
C ALA A 121 9.18 3.99 -7.54
N CYS A 122 9.43 3.14 -6.54
CA CYS A 122 8.41 2.34 -5.87
C CYS A 122 7.37 3.16 -5.10
N GLY A 123 7.63 4.46 -4.86
CA GLY A 123 6.78 5.27 -4.02
C GLY A 123 6.65 4.64 -2.63
N ALA A 124 5.48 4.76 -2.01
CA ALA A 124 5.21 4.18 -0.69
C ALA A 124 5.07 2.64 -0.71
N GLY A 125 5.36 1.97 -1.83
CA GLY A 125 5.60 0.53 -1.87
C GLY A 125 4.37 -0.36 -1.96
N ARG A 126 3.20 0.12 -2.39
CA ARG A 126 2.00 -0.75 -2.56
C ARG A 126 2.28 -1.93 -3.48
N ASP A 127 2.93 -1.67 -4.60
CA ASP A 127 3.28 -2.66 -5.61
C ASP A 127 4.36 -3.61 -5.06
N SER A 128 5.41 -3.06 -4.43
CA SER A 128 6.45 -3.83 -3.73
C SER A 128 5.90 -4.77 -2.64
N VAL A 129 5.03 -4.27 -1.75
CA VAL A 129 4.45 -5.03 -0.63
C VAL A 129 3.51 -6.11 -1.13
N TYR A 130 2.68 -5.80 -2.14
CA TYR A 130 1.84 -6.80 -2.79
C TYR A 130 2.66 -7.95 -3.34
N LEU A 131 3.77 -7.63 -4.02
CA LEU A 131 4.65 -8.63 -4.63
C LEU A 131 5.41 -9.46 -3.58
N ALA A 132 5.89 -8.83 -2.51
CA ALA A 132 6.50 -9.53 -1.37
C ALA A 132 5.53 -10.52 -0.70
N GLY A 133 4.25 -10.15 -0.58
CA GLY A 133 3.18 -11.02 -0.10
C GLY A 133 2.93 -12.25 -0.99
N ARG A 134 3.41 -12.23 -2.24
CA ARG A 134 3.38 -13.37 -3.17
C ARG A 134 4.67 -14.20 -3.17
N GLY A 135 5.59 -13.93 -2.23
CA GLY A 135 6.83 -14.69 -2.06
C GLY A 135 7.98 -14.24 -2.97
N TRP A 136 7.92 -13.04 -3.54
CA TRP A 136 9.06 -12.45 -4.23
C TRP A 136 10.05 -11.81 -3.24
N ASP A 137 11.33 -11.87 -3.57
CA ASP A 137 12.40 -11.13 -2.88
C ASP A 137 12.51 -9.74 -3.51
N VAL A 138 11.89 -8.75 -2.87
CA VAL A 138 11.69 -7.42 -3.46
C VAL A 138 12.72 -6.42 -2.95
N THR A 139 13.39 -5.74 -3.88
CA THR A 139 14.15 -4.51 -3.63
C THR A 139 13.37 -3.31 -4.18
N ALA A 140 12.89 -2.45 -3.30
CA ALA A 140 12.13 -1.25 -3.61
C ALA A 140 13.06 -0.03 -3.68
N ILE A 141 13.08 0.66 -4.81
CA ILE A 141 14.01 1.76 -5.09
C ILE A 141 13.23 3.07 -5.25
N ASP A 142 13.63 4.11 -4.52
CA ASP A 142 13.10 5.47 -4.65
C ASP A 142 14.19 6.49 -4.26
N ASN A 143 14.03 7.75 -4.68
CA ASN A 143 15.00 8.81 -4.37
C ASN A 143 14.65 9.58 -3.10
N LYS A 144 13.55 9.23 -2.42
CA LYS A 144 13.06 9.88 -1.21
C LYS A 144 13.09 8.95 -0.01
N GLN A 145 13.86 9.33 1.01
CA GLN A 145 13.98 8.57 2.26
C GLN A 145 12.63 8.43 2.98
N ASP A 146 11.83 9.49 3.06
CA ASP A 146 10.51 9.47 3.72
C ASP A 146 9.52 8.52 3.02
N THR A 147 9.64 8.38 1.71
CA THR A 147 8.89 7.43 0.89
C THR A 147 9.29 5.98 1.21
N LEU A 148 10.60 5.70 1.31
CA LEU A 148 11.09 4.37 1.67
C LEU A 148 10.72 3.96 3.10
N GLU A 149 10.71 4.91 4.04
CA GLU A 149 10.20 4.68 5.39
C GLU A 149 8.71 4.32 5.40
N ARG A 150 7.90 4.94 4.52
CA ARG A 150 6.49 4.55 4.32
C ARG A 150 6.37 3.14 3.74
N CYS A 151 7.22 2.79 2.78
CA CYS A 151 7.30 1.44 2.21
C CYS A 151 7.60 0.39 3.30
N GLN A 152 8.61 0.62 4.14
CA GLN A 152 8.94 -0.26 5.28
C GLN A 152 7.78 -0.36 6.29
N ARG A 153 7.11 0.75 6.61
CA ARG A 153 5.92 0.73 7.47
C ARG A 153 4.78 -0.08 6.86
N LEU A 154 4.55 0.06 5.56
CA LEU A 154 3.53 -0.70 4.84
C LEU A 154 3.84 -2.20 4.88
N ALA A 155 5.09 -2.58 4.56
CA ALA A 155 5.56 -3.96 4.61
C ALA A 155 5.36 -4.59 5.99
N LYS A 156 5.74 -3.87 7.06
CA LYS A 156 5.53 -4.29 8.45
C LYS A 156 4.04 -4.49 8.77
N SER A 157 3.18 -3.57 8.34
CA SER A 157 1.73 -3.67 8.58
C SER A 157 1.08 -4.84 7.83
N SER A 158 1.62 -5.17 6.65
CA SER A 158 1.20 -6.31 5.83
C SER A 158 1.92 -7.62 6.18
N GLN A 159 2.77 -7.62 7.23
CA GLN A 159 3.52 -8.79 7.71
C GLN A 159 4.41 -9.43 6.63
N VAL A 160 5.02 -8.61 5.78
CA VAL A 160 5.98 -9.04 4.75
C VAL A 160 7.32 -8.33 4.92
N SER A 161 8.36 -8.89 4.33
CA SER A 161 9.71 -8.33 4.32
C SER A 161 10.08 -7.90 2.90
N LEU A 162 10.78 -6.77 2.79
CA LEU A 162 11.39 -6.27 1.55
C LEU A 162 12.63 -5.44 1.88
N SER A 163 13.51 -5.29 0.88
CA SER A 163 14.65 -4.39 0.95
C SER A 163 14.30 -3.04 0.34
N THR A 164 14.86 -1.96 0.89
CA THR A 164 14.72 -0.60 0.34
C THR A 164 16.08 -0.04 -0.02
N LEU A 165 16.19 0.63 -1.17
CA LEU A 165 17.42 1.27 -1.63
C LEU A 165 17.15 2.73 -2.00
N LEU A 166 17.83 3.66 -1.33
CA LEU A 166 17.77 5.09 -1.64
C LEU A 166 18.69 5.37 -2.83
N MET A 167 18.11 5.71 -3.97
CA MET A 167 18.87 5.90 -5.21
C MET A 167 18.16 6.88 -6.14
N ASP A 168 18.93 7.81 -6.70
CA ASP A 168 18.47 8.62 -7.82
C ASP A 168 18.62 7.84 -9.13
N LEU A 169 17.51 7.67 -9.85
CA LEU A 169 17.47 6.94 -11.12
C LEU A 169 17.71 7.85 -12.33
N GLU A 170 17.76 9.18 -12.14
CA GLU A 170 17.90 10.17 -13.22
C GLU A 170 19.33 10.74 -13.30
N THR A 171 20.32 9.85 -13.29
CA THR A 171 21.74 10.23 -13.28
C THR A 171 22.41 10.06 -14.64
N LYS A 172 23.62 10.61 -14.80
CA LYS A 172 24.40 10.54 -16.06
C LYS A 172 25.06 9.18 -16.30
N VAL A 173 25.20 8.37 -15.26
CA VAL A 173 25.80 7.02 -15.30
C VAL A 173 24.72 6.00 -14.98
N ASN A 174 24.90 4.74 -15.37
CA ASN A 174 23.93 3.69 -15.04
C ASN A 174 23.92 3.46 -13.51
N PRO A 175 22.83 3.79 -12.78
CA PRO A 175 22.79 3.61 -11.34
C PRO A 175 22.47 2.16 -10.93
N LEU A 176 22.12 1.30 -11.89
CA LEU A 176 21.63 -0.07 -11.69
C LEU A 176 22.69 -1.14 -12.02
N SER A 177 23.94 -0.75 -12.29
CA SER A 177 24.97 -1.64 -12.86
C SER A 177 25.31 -2.87 -12.02
N ASP A 178 25.13 -2.79 -10.71
CA ASP A 178 25.47 -3.87 -9.77
C ASP A 178 24.25 -4.72 -9.37
N LEU A 179 23.10 -4.47 -9.99
CA LEU A 179 21.84 -5.12 -9.68
C LEU A 179 21.44 -6.09 -10.80
N SER A 180 20.66 -7.11 -10.44
CA SER A 180 20.00 -7.98 -11.40
C SER A 180 18.69 -8.52 -10.83
N ALA A 181 17.67 -8.67 -11.68
CA ALA A 181 16.37 -9.15 -11.26
C ALA A 181 15.75 -10.13 -12.27
N ASP A 182 14.89 -10.99 -11.74
CA ASP A 182 14.01 -11.88 -12.49
C ASP A 182 12.74 -11.11 -12.95
N LEU A 183 12.36 -10.07 -12.20
CA LEU A 183 11.25 -9.16 -12.53
C LEU A 183 11.62 -7.70 -12.23
N VAL A 184 11.40 -6.81 -13.18
CA VAL A 184 11.51 -5.35 -12.97
C VAL A 184 10.12 -4.71 -13.08
N LEU A 185 9.70 -3.98 -12.04
CA LEU A 185 8.46 -3.22 -12.00
C LEU A 185 8.76 -1.73 -12.19
N ILE A 186 7.97 -1.09 -13.04
CA ILE A 186 8.01 0.36 -13.28
C ILE A 186 6.56 0.85 -13.36
N MET A 187 6.09 1.56 -12.34
CA MET A 187 4.70 1.96 -12.21
C MET A 187 4.57 3.47 -12.01
N ARG A 188 3.89 4.16 -12.93
CA ARG A 188 3.68 5.63 -12.94
C ARG A 188 5.01 6.41 -12.94
N TYR A 189 6.03 5.86 -13.59
CA TYR A 189 7.35 6.46 -13.73
C TYR A 189 7.84 6.34 -15.17
N LEU A 190 8.34 7.44 -15.75
CA LEU A 190 8.86 7.47 -17.11
C LEU A 190 10.14 8.30 -17.17
N HIS A 191 11.28 7.61 -17.17
CA HIS A 191 12.57 8.20 -17.50
C HIS A 191 13.22 7.41 -18.64
N ARG A 192 13.01 7.88 -19.88
CA ARG A 192 13.48 7.19 -21.11
C ARG A 192 14.99 6.92 -21.13
N PRO A 193 15.87 7.81 -20.61
CA PRO A 193 17.30 7.53 -20.55
C PRO A 193 17.67 6.29 -19.72
N LEU A 194 16.79 5.81 -18.82
CA LEU A 194 17.03 4.60 -18.03
C LEU A 194 16.80 3.29 -18.82
N PHE A 195 16.21 3.34 -20.00
CA PHE A 195 15.81 2.12 -20.74
C PHE A 195 16.98 1.16 -21.03
N PRO A 196 18.18 1.63 -21.45
CA PRO A 196 19.34 0.75 -21.59
C PRO A 196 19.70 0.06 -20.27
N ALA A 197 19.71 0.80 -19.15
CA ALA A 197 20.00 0.25 -17.83
C ALA A 197 18.96 -0.77 -17.37
N ILE A 198 17.66 -0.52 -17.61
CA ILE A 198 16.57 -1.47 -17.33
C ILE A 198 16.76 -2.76 -18.12
N LYS A 199 17.16 -2.67 -19.40
CA LYS A 199 17.43 -3.85 -20.22
C LYS A 199 18.55 -4.69 -19.61
N ASP A 200 19.64 -4.05 -19.18
CA ASP A 200 20.81 -4.74 -18.61
C ASP A 200 20.53 -5.30 -17.19
N LEU A 201 19.55 -4.73 -16.48
CA LEU A 201 19.10 -5.17 -15.15
C LEU A 201 18.40 -6.54 -15.17
N ILE A 202 17.78 -6.91 -16.30
CA ILE A 202 16.91 -8.09 -16.38
C ILE A 202 17.72 -9.32 -16.74
N LYS A 203 17.63 -10.35 -15.91
CA LYS A 203 18.24 -11.65 -16.18
C LYS A 203 17.65 -12.27 -17.45
N PRO A 204 18.40 -13.10 -18.20
CA PRO A 204 17.83 -13.87 -19.30
C PRO A 204 16.59 -14.66 -18.88
N GLY A 205 15.47 -14.48 -19.60
CA GLY A 205 14.18 -15.09 -19.25
C GLY A 205 13.37 -14.35 -18.18
N GLY A 206 13.87 -13.22 -17.68
CA GLY A 206 13.14 -12.34 -16.78
C GLY A 206 12.06 -11.49 -17.48
N ALA A 207 11.28 -10.77 -16.69
CA ALA A 207 10.15 -9.98 -17.16
C ALA A 207 10.22 -8.51 -16.74
N ILE A 208 9.53 -7.66 -17.50
CA ILE A 208 9.24 -6.27 -17.12
C ILE A 208 7.72 -6.13 -17.02
N ILE A 209 7.25 -5.45 -15.99
CA ILE A 209 5.91 -4.89 -15.95
C ILE A 209 6.03 -3.37 -15.91
N TYR A 210 5.56 -2.70 -16.97
CA TYR A 210 5.70 -1.25 -17.16
C TYR A 210 4.33 -0.61 -17.36
N SER A 211 3.96 0.36 -16.52
CA SER A 211 2.81 1.24 -16.70
C SER A 211 3.19 2.70 -16.44
N THR A 212 2.83 3.63 -17.33
CA THR A 212 3.05 5.09 -17.17
C THR A 212 1.75 5.86 -17.17
#